data_AF-A0A933IVR8-F1
#
_entry.id   AF-A0A933IVR8-F1
#
_cell.length_a   1.000
_cell.length_b   1.000
_cell.length_c   1.000
_cell.angle_alpha   90.00
_cell.angle_beta   90.00
_cell.angle_gamma   90.00
#
_symmetry.space_group_name_H-M   'P 1'
#
loop_
_entity.id
_entity.type
_entity.pdbx_description
1 polymer ?
#
loop_
_entity_poly.entity_id
_entity_poly.type
_entity_poly.pdbx_seq_one_letter_code
_entity_poly.pdbx_strand_id
1 'polypeptide(L)'
;MRADNRIALVGEAEDVTSGLQLLAESVPALVVLNVSEGGATALVGLCELKTHYPQVRFVALVRDHAQEQQAHVADIDAVRANGFTSEMLFRSPR
;
A
#
# COMPACT_ATOMS: atom_id res chain seq x y z
N MET A 1 27.49 4.71 5.57
CA MET A 1 26.78 3.42 5.43
C MET A 1 25.64 3.64 4.44
N ARG A 2 25.73 3.14 3.20
CA ARG A 2 24.57 3.14 2.29
C ARG A 2 23.73 1.93 2.68
N ALA A 3 22.51 2.15 3.14
CA ALA A 3 21.59 1.05 3.42
C ALA A 3 21.33 0.31 2.10
N ASP A 4 21.68 -0.97 2.06
CA ASP A 4 21.27 -1.91 1.02
C ASP A 4 19.76 -2.11 1.20
N ASN A 5 18.96 -1.16 0.71
CA ASN A 5 17.51 -1.12 0.86
C ASN A 5 16.87 -2.15 -0.09
N ARG A 6 17.13 -3.44 0.16
CA ARG A 6 16.49 -4.53 -0.56
C ARG A 6 15.05 -4.64 -0.08
N ILE A 7 14.10 -4.17 -0.90
CA ILE A 7 12.69 -4.52 -0.73
C ILE A 7 12.58 -6.01 -1.04
N ALA A 8 12.28 -6.80 -0.01
CA ALA A 8 11.86 -8.19 -0.18
C ALA A 8 10.34 -8.26 -0.13
N LEU A 9 9.74 -8.99 -1.06
CA LEU A 9 8.34 -9.36 -0.97
C LEU A 9 8.19 -10.32 0.21
N VAL A 10 7.47 -9.91 1.26
CA VAL A 10 7.24 -10.73 2.45
C VAL A 10 5.88 -11.45 2.43
N GLY A 11 5.02 -11.09 1.48
CA GLY A 11 3.73 -11.70 1.27
C GLY A 11 2.99 -11.03 0.11
N GLU A 12 2.06 -11.77 -0.49
CA GLU A 12 1.14 -11.30 -1.52
C GLU A 12 -0.25 -11.85 -1.19
N ALA A 13 -1.26 -11.03 -1.37
CA ALA A 13 -2.65 -11.38 -1.10
C ALA A 13 -3.52 -10.91 -2.26
N GLU A 14 -4.44 -11.78 -2.69
CA GLU A 14 -5.39 -11.51 -3.77
C GLU A 14 -6.66 -10.80 -3.24
N ASP A 15 -6.88 -10.84 -1.93
CA ASP A 15 -8.02 -10.21 -1.28
C ASP A 15 -7.65 -9.57 0.08
N VAL A 16 -8.57 -8.77 0.61
CA VAL A 16 -8.39 -8.06 1.88
C VAL A 16 -8.26 -9.04 3.05
N THR A 17 -9.01 -10.13 3.05
CA THR A 17 -9.06 -11.07 4.18
C THR A 17 -7.71 -11.78 4.38
N SER A 18 -7.14 -12.33 3.31
CA SER A 18 -5.81 -12.93 3.29
C SER A 18 -4.71 -11.90 3.57
N GLY A 19 -4.85 -10.67 3.06
CA GLY A 19 -3.92 -9.58 3.36
C GLY A 19 -3.87 -9.21 4.85
N LEU A 20 -5.02 -9.19 5.53
CA LEU A 20 -5.10 -8.96 6.97
C LEU A 20 -4.47 -10.09 7.79
N GLN A 21 -4.62 -11.34 7.34
CA GLN A 21 -3.94 -12.48 7.98
C GLN A 21 -2.42 -12.34 7.88
N LEU A 22 -1.89 -12.00 6.71
CA LEU A 22 -0.45 -11.77 6.52
C LEU A 22 0.07 -10.62 7.39
N LEU A 23 -0.68 -9.53 7.50
CA LEU A 23 -0.36 -8.40 8.39
C LEU A 23 -0.30 -8.81 9.87
N ALA A 24 -1.16 -9.73 10.30
CA ALA A 24 -1.18 -10.25 11.66
C ALA A 24 -0.03 -11.23 11.94
N GLU A 25 0.37 -12.02 10.95
CA GLU A 25 1.49 -12.96 11.06
C GLU A 25 2.85 -12.25 11.06
N SER A 26 3.02 -11.24 10.22
CA SER A 26 4.24 -10.44 10.14
C SER A 26 3.93 -9.03 9.68
N VAL A 27 4.24 -8.05 10.52
CA VAL A 27 3.98 -6.64 10.19
C VAL A 27 5.04 -6.14 9.19
N PRO A 28 4.66 -5.82 7.94
CA PRO A 28 5.60 -5.33 6.94
C PRO A 28 5.93 -3.85 7.18
N ALA A 29 6.98 -3.34 6.56
CA ALA A 29 7.25 -1.89 6.57
C ALA A 29 6.38 -1.10 5.57
N LEU A 30 5.87 -1.78 4.54
CA LEU A 30 5.14 -1.21 3.42
C LEU A 30 4.07 -2.20 2.94
N VAL A 31 2.86 -1.70 2.71
CA VAL A 31 1.77 -2.42 2.06
C VAL A 31 1.43 -1.70 0.76
N VAL A 32 1.35 -2.46 -0.33
CA VAL A 32 0.95 -1.97 -1.64
C VAL A 32 -0.46 -2.49 -1.92
N LEU A 33 -1.43 -1.59 -2.03
CA LEU A 33 -2.84 -1.89 -2.24
C LEU A 33 -3.21 -1.67 -3.71
N ASN A 34 -3.67 -2.72 -4.38
CA ASN A 34 -4.19 -2.60 -5.74
C ASN A 34 -5.64 -2.09 -5.71
N VAL A 35 -5.89 -0.85 -6.11
CA VAL A 35 -7.21 -0.21 -6.11
C VAL A 35 -8.07 -0.64 -7.31
N SER A 36 -7.46 -1.29 -8.30
CA SER A 36 -8.07 -1.58 -9.60
C SER A 36 -9.25 -2.55 -9.56
N GLU A 37 -9.13 -3.64 -8.79
CA GLU A 37 -10.10 -4.75 -8.73
C GLU A 37 -10.39 -5.01 -7.25
N GLY A 38 -11.61 -4.73 -6.80
CA GLY A 38 -12.02 -4.89 -5.40
C GLY A 38 -11.37 -3.93 -4.39
N GLY A 39 -10.35 -3.17 -4.79
CA GLY A 39 -9.54 -2.35 -3.89
C GLY A 39 -10.23 -1.10 -3.31
N ALA A 40 -11.39 -0.71 -3.82
CA ALA A 40 -12.25 0.25 -3.12
C ALA A 40 -12.62 -0.25 -1.71
N THR A 41 -12.84 -1.57 -1.55
CA THR A 41 -13.07 -2.19 -0.23
C THR A 41 -11.81 -2.19 0.63
N ALA A 42 -10.62 -2.33 0.03
CA ALA A 42 -9.35 -2.23 0.74
C ALA A 42 -9.10 -0.83 1.32
N LEU A 43 -9.58 0.22 0.64
CA LEU A 43 -9.51 1.60 1.14
C LEU A 43 -10.48 1.88 2.29
N VAL A 44 -11.64 1.22 2.34
CA VAL A 44 -12.66 1.42 3.39
C VAL A 44 -12.11 1.06 4.79
N GLY A 45 -11.24 0.05 4.90
CA GLY A 45 -10.62 -0.36 6.16
C GLY A 45 -9.31 0.36 6.49
N LEU A 46 -8.82 1.26 5.62
CA LEU A 46 -7.48 1.81 5.73
C LEU A 46 -7.26 2.62 7.01
N CYS A 47 -8.25 3.42 7.43
CA CYS A 47 -8.15 4.23 8.64
C CYS A 47 -7.97 3.35 9.91
N GLU A 48 -8.71 2.25 9.99
CA GLU A 48 -8.60 1.29 11.09
C GLU A 48 -7.24 0.57 11.07
N LEU A 49 -6.75 0.22 9.87
CA LEU A 49 -5.43 -0.40 9.71
C LEU A 49 -4.29 0.55 10.08
N LYS A 50 -4.36 1.81 9.67
CA LYS A 50 -3.37 2.83 10.08
C LYS A 50 -3.38 3.05 11.59
N THR A 51 -4.54 2.91 12.23
CA THR A 51 -4.66 2.99 13.70
C THR A 51 -4.00 1.80 14.40
N HIS A 52 -4.20 0.59 13.90
CA HIS A 52 -3.61 -0.63 14.46
C HIS A 52 -2.12 -0.81 14.12
N TYR A 53 -1.70 -0.31 12.96
CA TYR A 53 -0.36 -0.46 12.41
C TYR A 53 0.24 0.89 11.99
N PRO A 54 0.45 1.84 12.92
CA PRO A 54 0.89 3.20 12.61
C PRO A 54 2.29 3.28 11.97
N GLN A 55 3.10 2.23 12.11
CA GLN A 55 4.42 2.11 11.51
C GLN A 55 4.39 1.66 10.03
N VAL A 56 3.27 1.12 9.57
CA VAL A 56 3.13 0.59 8.20
C VAL A 56 2.82 1.74 7.26
N ARG A 57 3.56 1.82 6.15
CA ARG A 57 3.23 2.74 5.06
C ARG A 57 2.31 2.06 4.05
N PHE A 58 1.25 2.73 3.64
CA PHE A 58 0.30 2.24 2.66
C PHE A 58 0.44 3.01 1.35
N VAL A 59 0.56 2.28 0.24
CA VAL A 59 0.68 2.84 -1.10
C VAL A 59 -0.43 2.29 -1.98
N ALA A 60 -1.22 3.15 -2.60
CA ALA A 60 -2.25 2.76 -3.57
C ALA A 60 -1.66 2.63 -4.98
N LEU A 61 -1.99 1.53 -5.66
CA LEU A 61 -1.85 1.38 -7.10
C LEU A 61 -3.18 1.67 -7.77
N VAL A 62 -3.20 2.70 -8.61
CA VAL A 62 -4.41 3.19 -9.28
C VAL A 62 -4.25 3.12 -10.80
N ARG A 63 -5.38 2.98 -11.50
CA ARG A 63 -5.44 2.97 -12.98
C ARG A 63 -5.92 4.27 -13.57
N ASP A 64 -6.69 5.04 -12.80
CA ASP A 64 -7.33 6.27 -13.26
C ASP A 64 -7.43 7.32 -12.14
N HIS A 65 -7.84 8.53 -12.54
CA HIS A 65 -7.97 9.68 -11.66
C HIS A 65 -9.11 9.51 -10.63
N ALA A 66 -10.15 8.73 -10.93
CA ALA A 66 -11.23 8.50 -9.97
C ALA A 66 -10.71 7.68 -8.78
N GLN A 67 -9.90 6.66 -9.05
CA GLN A 67 -9.24 5.83 -8.03
C GLN A 67 -8.19 6.61 -7.24
N GLU A 68 -7.41 7.47 -7.89
CA GLU A 68 -6.49 8.39 -7.20
C GLU A 68 -7.25 9.28 -6.21
N GLN A 69 -8.37 9.85 -6.61
CA GLN A 69 -9.21 10.67 -5.74
C GLN A 69 -9.75 9.87 -4.54
N GLN A 70 -10.20 8.64 -4.76
CA GLN A 70 -10.65 7.75 -3.68
C GLN A 70 -9.53 7.43 -2.69
N ALA A 71 -8.33 7.15 -3.19
CA ALA A 71 -7.17 6.85 -2.36
C ALA A 71 -6.74 8.06 -1.52
N HIS A 72 -6.82 9.28 -2.06
CA HIS A 72 -6.58 10.51 -1.31
C HIS A 72 -7.62 10.76 -0.22
N VAL A 73 -8.91 10.51 -0.50
CA VAL A 73 -9.98 10.63 0.52
C VAL A 73 -9.77 9.64 1.67
N ALA A 74 -9.21 8.46 1.38
CA ALA A 74 -8.89 7.45 2.38
C ALA A 74 -7.61 7.74 3.19
N ASP A 75 -6.94 8.87 2.97
CA ASP A 75 -5.67 9.24 3.61
C ASP A 75 -4.55 8.21 3.37
N ILE A 76 -4.41 7.72 2.13
CA ILE A 76 -3.26 6.85 1.79
C ILE A 76 -1.95 7.64 1.78
N ASP A 77 -0.84 7.01 2.20
CA ASP A 77 0.44 7.72 2.34
C ASP A 77 1.06 8.07 0.98
N ALA A 78 0.78 7.28 -0.07
CA ALA A 78 1.15 7.62 -1.44
C ALA A 78 0.25 6.93 -2.47
N VAL A 79 0.12 7.56 -3.64
CA VAL A 79 -0.56 7.00 -4.82
C VAL A 79 0.47 6.78 -5.93
N ARG A 80 0.32 5.67 -6.68
CA ARG A 80 1.13 5.34 -7.85
C ARG A 80 0.23 4.83 -8.98
N ALA A 81 0.40 5.37 -10.18
CA ALA A 81 -0.26 4.83 -11.36
C ALA A 81 0.35 3.48 -11.76
N ASN A 82 -0.46 2.63 -12.39
CA ASN A 82 -0.03 1.34 -12.93
C ASN A 82 1.22 1.48 -13.84
N GLY A 83 2.18 0.56 -13.67
CA GLY A 83 3.48 0.61 -14.36
C GLY A 83 4.65 1.14 -13.50
N PHE A 84 4.47 1.32 -12.19
CA PHE A 84 5.54 1.75 -11.30
C PHE A 84 6.55 0.60 -11.08
N THR A 85 7.86 0.92 -11.12
CA THR A 85 8.92 -0.04 -10.77
C THR A 85 9.28 0.08 -9.29
N SER A 86 9.84 -0.97 -8.69
CA SER A 86 10.31 -0.97 -7.29
C SER A 86 11.24 0.21 -6.96
N GLU A 87 12.01 0.72 -7.93
CA GLU A 87 12.84 1.92 -7.81
C GLU A 87 12.03 3.21 -7.54
N MET A 88 10.79 3.30 -8.01
CA MET A 88 9.92 4.48 -7.84
C MET A 88 9.28 4.59 -6.44
N LEU A 89 9.38 3.55 -5.60
CA LEU A 89 8.96 3.61 -4.19
C LEU A 89 9.94 4.42 -3.33
N PHE A 90 11.20 4.53 -3.76
CA PHE A 90 12.25 5.21 -2.99
C PHE A 90 12.33 6.71 -3.25
N ARG A 91 11.68 7.22 -4.30
CA ARG A 91 11.65 8.65 -4.60
C ARG A 91 10.47 9.30 -3.87
N SER A 92 10.69 9.70 -2.62
CA SER A 92 9.96 10.83 -2.03
C SER A 92 10.64 12.13 -2.49
N PRO A 93 9.90 13.14 -3.00
CA PRO A 93 10.47 14.46 -3.17
C PRO A 93 10.86 14.99 -1.77
N ARG A 94 12.07 15.56 -1.68
CA ARG A 94 12.53 16.29 -0.50
C ARG A 94 11.71 17.55 -0.31
#